data_AF-A0A354SEJ4-F1
#
_entry.id   AF-A0A354SEJ4-F1
#
_cell.length_a   1.000
_cell.length_b   1.000
_cell.length_c   1.000
_cell.angle_alpha   90.00
_cell.angle_beta   90.00
_cell.angle_gamma   90.00
#
_symmetry.space_group_name_H-M   'P 1'
#
loop_
_entity.id
_entity.type
_entity.pdbx_description
1 polymer ?
#
loop_
_entity_poly.entity_id
_entity_poly.type
_entity_poly.pdbx_seq_one_letter_code
_entity_poly.pdbx_strand_id
1 'polypeptide(L)'
;MCALIAGLMLPVLAGTRAVANQVDQLLVDFVDLQLPGESVMLAADGTEIARFAAYDRKPVTLAEISPWVTKALIATEDVRFYQHPGVDVFGLLRAVRNNAESSSQEGGSTLTMQYVKNVALLKAELSGDPEGMRQATEGTISRKATEAIKAVALERRLSKEQILEGYLNVVSFGSDAYGIESAARRYFSRDAKTVSLSQAATLVGILKAPSLLNPIRNPDGALNRRNLVLDRLESNGDISSAEAQAAQAEPLGLKVTYPGRGCEAATGGWGTYCDAVLRQLTDDKLLGNTAAEEAAAWTRGGLEIQTPLVPAAQRAARAAARAHVPAQHRASAVVAVVKPGTGQVAALALSKDFGSGPGKTELPLGTAPVTGPGSTMKLFTLARAVSDGIPLTTVLPGGTSYTAQAVKNPASGSFHNYNTSPASNVSIVQATTRSLNT
;
A
#
# COMPACT_ATOMS: atom_id res chain seq x y z
N MET A 1 34.47 -2.42 -24.69
CA MET A 1 33.95 -2.18 -23.32
C MET A 1 35.07 -1.81 -22.35
N CYS A 2 36.11 -2.65 -22.16
CA CYS A 2 37.22 -2.36 -21.23
C CYS A 2 37.96 -1.03 -21.51
N ALA A 3 38.23 -0.69 -22.78
CA ALA A 3 38.96 0.54 -23.12
C ALA A 3 38.16 1.83 -22.87
N LEU A 4 36.83 1.80 -23.07
CA LEU A 4 35.93 2.93 -22.82
C LEU A 4 35.71 3.15 -21.31
N ILE A 5 35.56 2.07 -20.54
CA ILE A 5 35.43 2.13 -19.09
C ILE A 5 36.75 2.57 -18.44
N ALA A 6 37.90 2.06 -18.90
CA ALA A 6 39.21 2.50 -18.41
C ALA A 6 39.49 3.99 -18.73
N GLY A 7 39.10 4.45 -19.93
CA GLY A 7 39.23 5.86 -20.33
C GLY A 7 38.35 6.82 -19.52
N LEU A 8 37.15 6.40 -19.11
CA LEU A 8 36.24 7.19 -18.26
C LEU A 8 36.59 7.13 -16.76
N MET A 9 37.30 6.09 -16.30
CA MET A 9 37.69 5.92 -14.89
C MET A 9 38.99 6.67 -14.53
N LEU A 10 39.84 6.98 -15.51
CA LEU A 10 41.11 7.70 -15.31
C LEU A 10 40.93 9.10 -14.66
N PRO A 11 39.95 9.94 -15.05
CA PRO A 11 39.70 11.20 -14.36
C PRO A 11 39.02 11.04 -12.99
N VAL A 12 38.25 9.97 -12.77
CA VAL A 12 37.50 9.71 -11.53
C VAL A 12 38.44 9.24 -10.41
N LEU A 13 39.48 8.48 -10.75
CA LEU A 13 40.58 8.12 -9.83
C LEU A 13 41.53 9.30 -9.58
N ALA A 14 41.65 10.25 -10.51
CA ALA A 14 42.56 11.40 -10.41
C ALA A 14 42.05 12.56 -9.52
N GLY A 15 40.84 12.49 -8.98
CA GLY A 15 40.40 13.39 -7.89
C GLY A 15 40.35 14.88 -8.23
N THR A 16 39.97 15.26 -9.45
CA THR A 16 39.83 16.69 -9.78
C THR A 16 38.57 17.28 -9.10
N ARG A 17 38.69 18.49 -8.54
CA ARG A 17 37.61 19.20 -7.82
C ARG A 17 36.31 19.33 -8.63
N ALA A 18 36.41 19.40 -9.96
CA ALA A 18 35.25 19.47 -10.85
C ALA A 18 34.42 18.17 -10.84
N VAL A 19 35.08 17.01 -10.86
CA VAL A 19 34.41 15.70 -10.76
C VAL A 19 33.83 15.50 -9.37
N ALA A 20 34.53 15.96 -8.32
CA ALA A 20 34.01 15.92 -6.95
C ALA A 20 32.70 16.72 -6.80
N ASN A 21 32.60 17.93 -7.36
CA ASN A 21 31.37 18.72 -7.28
C ASN A 21 30.20 18.11 -8.08
N GLN A 22 30.49 17.51 -9.24
CA GLN A 22 29.48 16.85 -10.06
C GLN A 22 28.99 15.55 -9.41
N VAL A 23 29.91 14.82 -8.77
CA VAL A 23 29.63 13.67 -7.91
C VAL A 23 28.83 14.08 -6.68
N ASP A 24 29.17 15.22 -6.06
CA ASP A 24 28.46 15.72 -4.90
C ASP A 24 27.02 16.12 -5.22
N GLN A 25 26.78 16.80 -6.35
CA GLN A 25 25.42 17.08 -6.84
C GLN A 25 24.65 15.81 -7.20
N LEU A 26 25.28 14.87 -7.92
CA LEU A 26 24.67 13.57 -8.21
C LEU A 26 24.40 12.75 -6.93
N LEU A 27 25.18 12.92 -5.87
CA LEU A 27 24.97 12.23 -4.60
C LEU A 27 23.96 12.94 -3.71
N VAL A 28 23.80 14.27 -3.79
CA VAL A 28 22.67 14.98 -3.16
C VAL A 28 21.36 14.45 -3.75
N ASP A 29 21.30 14.22 -5.07
CA ASP A 29 20.15 13.60 -5.72
C ASP A 29 19.94 12.10 -5.36
N PHE A 30 20.94 11.38 -4.86
CA PHE A 30 20.81 9.96 -4.48
C PHE A 30 20.64 9.73 -2.98
N VAL A 31 21.22 10.57 -2.13
CA VAL A 31 21.14 10.52 -0.66
C VAL A 31 19.84 11.16 -0.16
N ASP A 32 19.25 12.09 -0.92
CA ASP A 32 17.86 12.50 -0.71
C ASP A 32 16.93 11.41 -1.26
N LEU A 33 16.83 10.34 -0.48
CA LEU A 33 15.86 9.25 -0.61
C LEU A 33 14.53 9.65 0.03
N GLN A 34 14.14 10.93 -0.09
CA GLN A 34 12.74 11.32 0.01
C GLN A 34 11.99 10.73 -1.18
N LEU A 35 11.74 9.43 -1.07
CA LEU A 35 10.80 8.73 -1.92
C LEU A 35 9.44 9.41 -1.70
N PRO A 36 8.67 9.66 -2.78
CA PRO A 36 7.35 10.26 -2.67
C PRO A 36 6.58 9.62 -1.51
N GLY A 37 6.11 10.47 -0.60
CA GLY A 37 5.58 10.03 0.68
C GLY A 37 4.40 9.09 0.50
N GLU A 38 4.30 8.11 1.39
CA GLU A 38 3.03 7.41 1.58
C GLU A 38 2.00 8.42 2.05
N SER A 39 0.77 8.35 1.55
CA SER A 39 -0.30 9.18 2.10
C SER A 39 -0.85 8.54 3.36
N VAL A 40 -1.12 9.35 4.38
CA VAL A 40 -1.66 8.92 5.66
C VAL A 40 -2.99 9.61 5.93
N MET A 41 -3.97 8.84 6.39
CA MET A 41 -5.24 9.36 6.89
C MET A 41 -5.24 9.29 8.40
N LEU A 42 -5.55 10.40 9.05
CA LEU A 42 -5.49 10.58 10.50
C LEU A 42 -6.87 10.90 11.07
N ALA A 43 -7.13 10.39 12.27
CA ALA A 43 -8.28 10.77 13.10
C ALA A 43 -8.06 12.16 13.71
N ALA A 44 -9.10 12.74 14.32
CA ALA A 44 -9.07 14.08 14.90
C ALA A 44 -7.98 14.26 15.98
N ASP A 45 -7.60 13.18 16.67
CA ASP A 45 -6.55 13.14 17.69
C ASP A 45 -5.15 12.77 17.14
N GLY A 46 -5.01 12.64 15.83
CA GLY A 46 -3.76 12.23 15.15
C GLY A 46 -3.58 10.72 15.05
N THR A 47 -4.52 9.90 15.51
CA THR A 47 -4.42 8.44 15.35
C THR A 47 -4.47 8.05 13.87
N GLU A 48 -3.50 7.24 13.41
CA GLU A 48 -3.46 6.76 12.02
C GLU A 48 -4.64 5.84 11.70
N ILE A 49 -5.52 6.27 10.80
CA ILE A 49 -6.65 5.50 10.30
C ILE A 49 -6.20 4.47 9.27
N ALA A 50 -5.47 4.93 8.26
CA ALA A 50 -5.04 4.13 7.13
C ALA A 50 -3.83 4.78 6.45
N ARG A 51 -3.08 3.94 5.75
CA ARG A 51 -1.89 4.31 4.97
C ARG A 51 -2.03 3.82 3.54
N PHE A 52 -1.67 4.70 2.62
CA PHE A 52 -1.78 4.49 1.18
C PHE A 52 -0.40 4.62 0.56
N ALA A 53 0.10 3.50 0.04
CA ALA A 53 1.39 3.43 -0.60
C ALA A 53 1.27 2.67 -1.93
N ALA A 54 2.00 3.13 -2.94
CA ALA A 54 2.05 2.44 -4.24
C ALA A 54 2.65 1.04 -4.07
N TYR A 55 3.63 0.92 -3.18
CA TYR A 55 4.37 -0.29 -2.91
C TYR A 55 4.38 -0.59 -1.42
N ASP A 56 4.36 -1.89 -1.09
CA ASP A 56 4.59 -2.35 0.27
C ASP A 56 6.09 -2.24 0.56
N ARG A 57 6.46 -1.27 1.40
CA ARG A 57 7.82 -1.01 1.81
C ARG A 57 7.88 -0.86 3.33
N LYS A 58 8.67 -1.72 3.96
CA LYS A 58 8.99 -1.61 5.37
C LYS A 58 10.51 -1.60 5.54
N PRO A 59 11.15 -0.42 5.48
CA PRO A 59 12.59 -0.32 5.66
C PRO A 59 13.01 -0.92 6.99
N VAL A 60 14.05 -1.74 6.96
CA VAL A 60 14.65 -2.38 8.14
C VAL A 60 16.16 -2.17 8.13
N THR A 61 16.77 -2.11 9.30
CA THR A 61 18.23 -2.04 9.42
C THR A 61 18.86 -3.37 9.02
N LEU A 62 20.14 -3.38 8.65
CA LEU A 62 20.85 -4.61 8.29
C LEU A 62 20.87 -5.64 9.44
N ALA A 63 20.84 -5.18 10.69
CA ALA A 63 20.76 -6.03 11.88
C ALA A 63 19.40 -6.72 12.06
N GLU A 64 18.37 -6.25 11.36
CA GLU A 64 17.03 -6.83 11.30
C GLU A 64 16.85 -7.75 10.08
N ILE A 65 17.92 -8.01 9.34
CA ILE A 65 17.94 -8.92 8.20
C ILE A 65 18.71 -10.19 8.57
N SER A 66 18.16 -11.35 8.21
CA SER A 66 18.84 -12.64 8.41
C SER A 66 20.20 -12.65 7.72
N PRO A 67 21.30 -13.07 8.39
CA PRO A 67 22.62 -13.19 7.77
C PRO A 67 22.63 -14.10 6.53
N TRP A 68 21.69 -15.04 6.43
CA TRP A 68 21.55 -15.88 5.25
C TRP A 68 21.19 -15.09 4.00
N VAL A 69 20.42 -14.00 4.13
CA VAL A 69 20.06 -13.14 2.99
C VAL A 69 21.31 -12.43 2.47
N THR A 70 22.11 -11.83 3.35
CA THR A 70 23.30 -11.08 2.93
C THR A 70 24.36 -12.00 2.33
N LYS A 71 24.60 -13.16 2.94
CA LYS A 71 25.48 -14.20 2.39
C LYS A 71 24.99 -14.69 1.02
N ALA A 72 23.71 -15.04 0.90
CA ALA A 72 23.13 -15.52 -0.36
C ALA A 72 23.25 -14.47 -1.46
N LEU A 73 22.98 -13.20 -1.14
CA LEU A 73 23.07 -12.08 -2.06
C LEU A 73 24.50 -11.89 -2.57
N ILE A 74 25.47 -11.84 -1.66
CA ILE A 74 26.89 -11.69 -2.02
C ILE A 74 27.38 -12.88 -2.84
N ALA A 75 27.13 -14.11 -2.39
CA ALA A 75 27.59 -15.32 -3.09
C ALA A 75 27.00 -15.45 -4.51
N THR A 76 25.82 -14.88 -4.75
CA THR A 76 25.12 -14.99 -6.04
C THR A 76 25.38 -13.82 -6.98
N GLU A 77 25.34 -12.59 -6.46
CA GLU A 77 25.33 -11.37 -7.27
C GLU A 77 26.71 -10.69 -7.32
N ASP A 78 27.53 -10.81 -6.27
CA ASP A 78 28.80 -10.11 -6.17
C ASP A 78 29.76 -10.73 -5.14
N VAL A 79 30.34 -11.88 -5.48
CA VAL A 79 31.17 -12.69 -4.55
C VAL A 79 32.39 -11.94 -3.99
N ARG A 80 32.83 -10.87 -4.65
CA ARG A 80 33.94 -10.02 -4.21
C ARG A 80 33.49 -8.65 -3.74
N PHE A 81 32.23 -8.53 -3.32
CA PHE A 81 31.64 -7.27 -2.90
C PHE A 81 32.54 -6.46 -1.96
N TYR A 82 33.13 -7.08 -0.93
CA TYR A 82 34.02 -6.39 0.02
C TYR A 82 35.43 -6.06 -0.51
N GLN A 83 35.81 -6.53 -1.70
CA GLN A 83 37.16 -6.44 -2.25
C GLN A 83 37.33 -5.37 -3.34
N HIS A 84 36.25 -4.76 -3.81
CA HIS A 84 36.30 -3.75 -4.88
C HIS A 84 35.62 -2.42 -4.48
N PRO A 85 36.05 -1.27 -5.01
CA PRO A 85 35.45 0.04 -4.74
C PRO A 85 34.34 0.36 -5.76
N GLY A 86 33.20 -0.34 -5.69
CA GLY A 86 32.02 -0.08 -6.53
C GLY A 86 31.96 -0.86 -7.84
N VAL A 87 33.09 -1.14 -8.49
CA VAL A 87 33.15 -1.93 -9.74
C VAL A 87 34.16 -3.06 -9.63
N ASP A 88 33.74 -4.29 -9.93
CA ASP A 88 34.62 -5.46 -9.98
C ASP A 88 35.26 -5.58 -11.38
N VAL A 89 36.43 -4.96 -11.56
CA VAL A 89 37.18 -5.02 -12.83
C VAL A 89 37.57 -6.45 -13.20
N PHE A 90 38.00 -7.24 -12.21
CA PHE A 90 38.35 -8.63 -12.44
C PHE A 90 37.10 -9.48 -12.78
N GLY A 91 35.95 -9.12 -12.21
CA GLY A 91 34.67 -9.81 -12.42
C GLY A 91 34.14 -9.52 -13.82
N LEU A 92 34.29 -8.27 -14.26
CA LEU A 92 34.02 -7.85 -15.62
C LEU A 92 34.91 -8.57 -16.64
N LEU A 93 36.22 -8.67 -16.40
CA LEU A 93 37.15 -9.39 -17.27
C LEU A 93 36.81 -10.88 -17.35
N ARG A 94 36.47 -11.50 -16.22
CA ARG A 94 36.01 -12.89 -16.15
C ARG A 94 34.72 -13.10 -16.93
N ALA A 95 33.73 -12.23 -16.73
CA ALA A 95 32.44 -12.29 -17.44
C ALA A 95 32.64 -12.14 -18.95
N VAL A 96 33.51 -11.23 -19.41
CA VAL A 96 33.84 -11.08 -20.83
C VAL A 96 34.45 -12.36 -21.41
N ARG A 97 35.41 -12.99 -20.70
CA ARG A 97 36.01 -14.26 -21.12
C ARG A 97 34.98 -15.39 -21.17
N ASN A 98 34.21 -15.56 -20.09
CA ASN A 98 33.20 -16.62 -19.99
C ASN A 98 32.07 -16.47 -21.02
N ASN A 99 31.69 -15.23 -21.36
CA ASN A 99 30.68 -14.94 -22.39
C ASN A 99 31.22 -15.12 -23.81
N ALA A 100 32.55 -15.17 -24.01
CA ALA A 100 33.16 -15.52 -25.29
C ALA A 100 33.26 -17.04 -25.50
N GLU A 101 33.33 -17.79 -24.39
CA GLU A 101 33.48 -19.26 -24.39
C GLU A 101 32.15 -20.02 -24.19
N SER A 102 31.08 -19.35 -23.76
CA SER A 102 29.79 -19.98 -23.47
C SER A 102 28.61 -19.16 -23.99
N SER A 103 27.47 -19.82 -24.24
CA SER A 103 26.20 -19.17 -24.59
C SER A 103 25.46 -18.59 -23.37
N SER A 104 25.95 -18.83 -22.16
CA SER A 104 25.38 -18.28 -20.91
C SER A 104 26.00 -16.92 -20.59
N GLN A 105 25.20 -15.87 -20.58
CA GLN A 105 25.66 -14.53 -20.21
C GLN A 105 25.80 -14.41 -18.69
N GLU A 106 27.04 -14.36 -18.19
CA GLU A 106 27.35 -13.86 -16.85
C GLU A 106 27.23 -12.33 -16.82
N GLY A 107 26.53 -11.81 -15.81
CA GLY A 107 26.37 -10.37 -15.59
C GLY A 107 27.60 -9.78 -14.91
N GLY A 108 28.19 -8.75 -15.49
CA GLY A 108 29.36 -8.06 -14.93
C GLY A 108 29.04 -6.86 -14.01
N SER A 109 27.80 -6.73 -13.55
CA SER A 109 27.37 -5.61 -12.69
C SER A 109 27.52 -5.97 -11.20
N THR A 110 28.11 -5.08 -10.42
CA THR A 110 28.26 -5.23 -8.96
C THR A 110 26.97 -4.89 -8.21
N LEU A 111 26.89 -5.27 -6.92
CA LEU A 111 25.74 -4.91 -6.08
C LEU A 111 25.54 -3.40 -5.97
N THR A 112 26.63 -2.63 -5.89
CA THR A 112 26.57 -1.16 -5.82
C THR A 112 26.02 -0.54 -7.11
N MET A 113 26.41 -1.06 -8.28
CA MET A 113 25.81 -0.65 -9.56
C MET A 113 24.32 -1.01 -9.63
N GLN A 114 23.96 -2.21 -9.18
CA GLN A 114 22.57 -2.63 -9.12
C GLN A 114 21.76 -1.77 -8.13
N TYR A 115 22.34 -1.34 -7.02
CA TYR A 115 21.70 -0.43 -6.07
C TYR A 115 21.39 0.91 -6.71
N VAL A 116 22.37 1.52 -7.40
CA VAL A 116 22.17 2.76 -8.17
C VAL A 116 21.03 2.62 -9.18
N LYS A 117 21.00 1.51 -9.93
CA LYS A 117 19.93 1.21 -10.89
C LYS A 117 18.56 1.11 -10.20
N ASN A 118 18.47 0.36 -9.11
CA ASN A 118 17.21 0.11 -8.41
C ASN A 118 16.66 1.40 -7.76
N VAL A 119 17.52 2.27 -7.23
CA VAL A 119 17.09 3.59 -6.73
C VAL A 119 16.56 4.46 -7.86
N ALA A 120 17.25 4.51 -9.01
CA ALA A 120 16.80 5.29 -10.16
C ALA A 120 15.45 4.79 -10.69
N LEU A 121 15.28 3.47 -10.79
CA LEU A 121 14.02 2.85 -11.21
C LEU A 121 12.88 3.18 -10.23
N LEU A 122 13.10 2.98 -8.93
CA LEU A 122 12.08 3.26 -7.91
C LEU A 122 11.69 4.74 -7.90
N LYS A 123 12.64 5.67 -8.08
CA LYS A 123 12.33 7.10 -8.18
C LYS A 123 11.47 7.42 -9.39
N ALA A 124 11.76 6.84 -10.55
CA ALA A 124 10.97 7.03 -11.76
C ALA A 124 9.56 6.43 -11.63
N GLU A 125 9.45 5.21 -11.06
CA GLU A 125 8.18 4.56 -10.73
C GLU A 125 7.33 5.44 -9.81
N LEU A 126 7.94 5.96 -8.74
CA LEU A 126 7.22 6.76 -7.76
C LEU A 126 6.83 8.16 -8.30
N SER A 127 7.63 8.71 -9.22
CA SER A 127 7.30 9.98 -9.87
C SER A 127 6.31 9.81 -11.03
N GLY A 128 5.97 8.57 -11.39
CA GLY A 128 5.12 8.29 -12.54
C GLY A 128 5.75 8.70 -13.87
N ASP A 129 7.07 8.54 -14.02
CA ASP A 129 7.85 8.92 -15.21
C ASP A 129 8.20 7.68 -16.06
N PRO A 130 7.46 7.40 -17.15
CA PRO A 130 7.69 6.23 -17.99
C PRO A 130 9.03 6.25 -18.73
N GLU A 131 9.51 7.43 -19.07
CA GLU A 131 10.78 7.57 -19.77
C GLU A 131 11.94 7.37 -18.80
N GLY A 132 11.86 7.89 -17.58
CA GLY A 132 12.79 7.58 -16.50
C GLY A 132 12.87 6.08 -16.20
N MET A 133 11.73 5.37 -16.18
CA MET A 133 11.69 3.91 -15.99
C MET A 133 12.39 3.15 -17.13
N ARG A 134 12.17 3.58 -18.38
CA ARG A 134 12.86 3.03 -19.56
C ARG A 134 14.37 3.27 -19.47
N GLN A 135 14.78 4.50 -19.16
CA GLN A 135 16.20 4.87 -19.04
C GLN A 135 16.89 4.13 -17.90
N ALA A 136 16.21 3.86 -16.78
CA ALA A 136 16.77 3.08 -15.69
C ALA A 136 16.97 1.59 -16.02
N THR A 137 16.22 1.04 -16.99
CA THR A 137 16.22 -0.39 -17.31
C THR A 137 16.90 -0.73 -18.65
N GLU A 138 17.27 0.27 -19.46
CA GLU A 138 17.79 0.10 -20.81
C GLU A 138 19.07 -0.76 -20.88
N GLY A 139 19.26 -1.59 -21.91
CA GLY A 139 20.47 -2.43 -22.04
C GLY A 139 21.76 -1.71 -22.44
N THR A 140 21.82 -0.37 -22.43
CA THR A 140 22.90 0.40 -23.07
C THR A 140 24.21 0.45 -22.28
N ILE A 141 25.34 0.50 -23.01
CA ILE A 141 26.69 0.62 -22.44
C ILE A 141 26.85 1.97 -21.74
N SER A 142 26.29 3.05 -22.29
CA SER A 142 26.31 4.38 -21.70
C SER A 142 25.67 4.40 -20.32
N ARG A 143 24.47 3.81 -20.16
CA ARG A 143 23.82 3.68 -18.84
C ARG A 143 24.70 2.90 -17.87
N LYS A 144 25.22 1.73 -18.26
CA LYS A 144 26.09 0.92 -17.39
C LYS A 144 27.36 1.67 -16.98
N ALA A 145 27.92 2.51 -17.84
CA ALA A 145 29.06 3.37 -17.50
C ALA A 145 28.67 4.44 -16.47
N THR A 146 27.50 5.08 -16.63
CA THR A 146 26.95 6.02 -15.65
C THR A 146 26.73 5.35 -14.28
N GLU A 147 26.20 4.12 -14.26
CA GLU A 147 26.05 3.33 -13.03
C GLU A 147 27.37 3.02 -12.36
N ALA A 148 28.40 2.65 -13.14
CA ALA A 148 29.73 2.40 -12.63
C ALA A 148 30.34 3.65 -11.97
N ILE A 149 30.23 4.82 -12.61
CA ILE A 149 30.71 6.10 -12.07
C ILE A 149 29.97 6.43 -10.76
N LYS A 150 28.64 6.31 -10.76
CA LYS A 150 27.81 6.54 -9.57
C LYS A 150 28.11 5.54 -8.45
N ALA A 151 28.38 4.28 -8.78
CA ALA A 151 28.74 3.27 -7.79
C ALA A 151 30.07 3.58 -7.10
N VAL A 152 31.12 3.93 -7.86
CA VAL A 152 32.42 4.35 -7.30
C VAL A 152 32.25 5.57 -6.39
N ALA A 153 31.45 6.55 -6.84
CA ALA A 153 31.13 7.73 -6.06
C ALA A 153 30.40 7.40 -4.75
N LEU A 154 29.43 6.48 -4.81
CA LEU A 154 28.64 6.06 -3.65
C LEU A 154 29.49 5.38 -2.58
N GLU A 155 30.40 4.48 -2.97
CA GLU A 155 31.28 3.78 -2.02
C GLU A 155 32.33 4.67 -1.34
N ARG A 156 32.57 5.88 -1.86
CA ARG A 156 33.40 6.87 -1.16
C ARG A 156 32.69 7.51 0.03
N ARG A 157 31.36 7.39 0.10
CA ARG A 157 30.52 8.01 1.14
C ARG A 157 29.81 7.01 2.04
N LEU A 158 29.40 5.87 1.48
CA LEU A 158 28.70 4.82 2.20
C LEU A 158 29.61 3.61 2.43
N SER A 159 29.50 3.03 3.62
CA SER A 159 30.07 1.73 3.93
C SER A 159 29.39 0.61 3.12
N LYS A 160 30.06 -0.54 3.01
CA LYS A 160 29.53 -1.72 2.32
C LYS A 160 28.22 -2.20 2.95
N GLU A 161 28.13 -2.10 4.27
CA GLU A 161 26.96 -2.46 5.06
C GLU A 161 25.78 -1.52 4.76
N GLN A 162 26.02 -0.21 4.69
CA GLN A 162 24.99 0.76 4.29
C GLN A 162 24.51 0.53 2.86
N ILE A 163 25.38 0.12 1.94
CA ILE A 163 25.02 -0.21 0.56
C ILE A 163 24.15 -1.47 0.52
N LEU A 164 24.48 -2.52 1.28
CA LEU A 164 23.67 -3.73 1.39
C LEU A 164 22.29 -3.45 1.99
N GLU A 165 22.25 -2.67 3.07
CA GLU A 165 21.00 -2.24 3.71
C GLU A 165 20.12 -1.45 2.72
N GLY A 166 20.71 -0.46 2.04
CA GLY A 166 20.02 0.34 1.04
C GLY A 166 19.49 -0.50 -0.12
N TYR A 167 20.31 -1.39 -0.65
CA TYR A 167 19.91 -2.31 -1.73
C TYR A 167 18.72 -3.18 -1.33
N LEU A 168 18.81 -3.82 -0.16
CA LEU A 168 17.79 -4.73 0.36
C LEU A 168 16.50 -4.01 0.77
N ASN A 169 16.50 -2.68 0.93
CA ASN A 169 15.30 -1.87 1.21
C ASN A 169 14.68 -1.21 -0.03
N VAL A 170 15.31 -1.36 -1.20
CA VAL A 170 14.88 -0.69 -2.45
C VAL A 170 14.55 -1.67 -3.56
N VAL A 171 15.23 -2.82 -3.64
CA VAL A 171 15.02 -3.77 -4.73
C VAL A 171 13.60 -4.35 -4.73
N SER A 172 13.01 -4.49 -5.92
CA SER A 172 11.71 -5.15 -6.08
C SER A 172 11.87 -6.67 -6.05
N PHE A 173 11.07 -7.34 -5.23
CA PHE A 173 10.92 -8.80 -5.21
C PHE A 173 9.66 -9.26 -5.97
N GLY A 174 9.04 -8.36 -6.75
CA GLY A 174 7.77 -8.61 -7.45
C GLY A 174 6.58 -8.66 -6.50
N SER A 175 5.38 -8.86 -7.05
CA SER A 175 4.12 -8.82 -6.28
C SER A 175 4.01 -7.56 -5.40
N ASP A 176 4.42 -6.39 -5.89
CA ASP A 176 4.43 -5.13 -5.13
C ASP A 176 5.25 -5.12 -3.82
N ALA A 177 6.08 -6.13 -3.59
CA ALA A 177 6.96 -6.20 -2.43
C ALA A 177 8.32 -5.55 -2.76
N TYR A 178 8.54 -4.35 -2.24
CA TYR A 178 9.79 -3.62 -2.39
C TYR A 178 10.57 -3.69 -1.08
N GLY A 179 11.77 -4.23 -1.17
CA GLY A 179 12.61 -4.52 -0.02
C GLY A 179 12.34 -5.87 0.66
N ILE A 180 13.33 -6.34 1.40
CA ILE A 180 13.42 -7.71 1.90
C ILE A 180 12.38 -8.02 2.98
N GLU A 181 12.06 -7.06 3.85
CA GLU A 181 11.05 -7.23 4.90
C GLU A 181 9.65 -7.43 4.31
N SER A 182 9.26 -6.56 3.37
CA SER A 182 8.00 -6.71 2.65
C SER A 182 7.95 -8.01 1.85
N ALA A 183 9.06 -8.44 1.24
CA ALA A 183 9.15 -9.72 0.54
C ALA A 183 9.03 -10.94 1.47
N ALA A 184 9.71 -10.93 2.62
CA ALA A 184 9.64 -12.00 3.61
C ALA A 184 8.22 -12.16 4.17
N ARG A 185 7.52 -11.05 4.44
CA ARG A 185 6.11 -11.08 4.84
C ARG A 185 5.22 -11.57 3.70
N ARG A 186 5.41 -11.05 2.48
CA ARG A 186 4.63 -11.39 1.30
C ARG A 186 4.66 -12.88 0.99
N TYR A 187 5.85 -13.47 0.94
CA TYR A 187 6.03 -14.85 0.46
C TYR A 187 6.00 -15.88 1.59
N PHE A 188 6.41 -15.52 2.81
CA PHE A 188 6.59 -16.46 3.93
C PHE A 188 5.83 -16.10 5.20
N SER A 189 5.14 -14.96 5.25
CA SER A 189 4.51 -14.43 6.47
C SER A 189 5.48 -14.40 7.67
N ARG A 190 6.73 -13.99 7.40
CA ARG A 190 7.82 -13.91 8.38
C ARG A 190 8.54 -12.57 8.30
N ASP A 191 9.18 -12.21 9.39
CA ASP A 191 10.10 -11.07 9.44
C ASP A 191 11.41 -11.45 8.73
N ALA A 192 12.02 -10.50 8.01
CA ALA A 192 13.29 -10.70 7.30
C ALA A 192 14.42 -11.20 8.21
N LYS A 193 14.37 -10.87 9.50
CA LYS A 193 15.31 -11.36 10.51
C LYS A 193 15.27 -12.87 10.71
N THR A 194 14.12 -13.49 10.46
CA THR A 194 13.80 -14.89 10.84
C THR A 194 13.64 -15.83 9.65
N VAL A 195 13.98 -15.37 8.44
CA VAL A 195 13.97 -16.24 7.25
C VAL A 195 15.08 -17.28 7.35
N SER A 196 14.73 -18.53 7.02
CA SER A 196 15.66 -19.66 6.97
C SER A 196 16.64 -19.53 5.80
N LEU A 197 17.67 -20.39 5.77
CA LEU A 197 18.59 -20.53 4.64
C LEU A 197 17.85 -20.74 3.30
N SER A 198 16.92 -21.70 3.25
CA SER A 198 16.12 -22.00 2.05
C SER A 198 15.25 -20.82 1.61
N GLN A 199 14.61 -20.12 2.55
CA GLN A 199 13.80 -18.94 2.29
C GLN A 199 14.66 -17.76 1.80
N ALA A 200 15.81 -17.52 2.43
CA ALA A 200 16.76 -16.50 2.00
C ALA A 200 17.27 -16.77 0.57
N ALA A 201 17.63 -18.02 0.27
CA ALA A 201 18.04 -18.43 -1.07
C ALA A 201 16.92 -18.25 -2.10
N THR A 202 15.65 -18.49 -1.74
CA THR A 202 14.51 -18.19 -2.62
C THR A 202 14.39 -16.69 -2.85
N LEU A 203 14.38 -15.85 -1.80
CA LEU A 203 14.23 -14.40 -1.93
C LEU A 203 15.34 -13.79 -2.77
N VAL A 204 16.59 -14.17 -2.54
CA VAL A 204 17.73 -13.71 -3.35
C VAL A 204 17.64 -14.25 -4.77
N GLY A 205 17.26 -15.52 -4.95
CA GLY A 205 17.17 -16.14 -6.26
C GLY A 205 16.27 -15.38 -7.22
N ILE A 206 15.10 -14.94 -6.75
CA ILE A 206 14.11 -14.27 -7.58
C ILE A 206 14.51 -12.85 -8.02
N LEU A 207 15.51 -12.22 -7.36
CA LEU A 207 16.00 -10.87 -7.72
C LEU A 207 16.50 -10.77 -9.16
N LYS A 208 16.97 -11.88 -9.75
CA LYS A 208 17.43 -11.91 -11.15
C LYS A 208 16.33 -11.49 -12.13
N ALA A 209 15.09 -11.88 -11.87
CA ALA A 209 13.94 -11.56 -12.71
C ALA A 209 12.64 -11.70 -11.89
N PRO A 210 12.31 -10.73 -11.00
CA PRO A 210 11.26 -10.89 -10.00
C PRO A 210 9.88 -11.22 -10.58
N SER A 211 9.57 -10.68 -11.77
CA SER A 211 8.31 -10.97 -12.47
C SER A 211 8.27 -12.39 -13.05
N LEU A 212 9.38 -12.89 -13.61
CA LEU A 212 9.46 -14.20 -14.27
C LEU A 212 9.70 -15.35 -13.28
N LEU A 213 10.39 -15.07 -12.19
CA LEU A 213 10.77 -16.02 -11.14
C LEU A 213 9.87 -15.90 -9.91
N ASN A 214 8.71 -15.26 -10.04
CA ASN A 214 7.77 -15.09 -8.94
C ASN A 214 7.33 -16.47 -8.41
N PRO A 215 7.58 -16.80 -7.14
CA PRO A 215 7.37 -18.15 -6.62
C PRO A 215 5.89 -18.53 -6.53
N ILE A 216 4.97 -17.55 -6.57
CA ILE A 216 3.52 -17.77 -6.59
C ILE A 216 3.07 -18.22 -7.98
N ARG A 217 3.65 -17.65 -9.04
CA ARG A 217 3.24 -17.87 -10.44
C ARG A 217 4.11 -18.89 -11.17
N ASN A 218 5.38 -19.03 -10.76
CA ASN A 218 6.38 -19.91 -11.34
C ASN A 218 7.19 -20.58 -10.22
N PRO A 219 6.58 -21.53 -9.47
CA PRO A 219 7.24 -22.21 -8.37
C PRO A 219 8.47 -22.99 -8.83
N ASP A 220 8.42 -23.67 -9.99
CA ASP A 220 9.53 -24.47 -10.49
C ASP A 220 10.74 -23.60 -10.86
N GLY A 221 10.52 -22.48 -11.54
CA GLY A 221 11.57 -21.51 -11.84
C GLY A 221 12.21 -20.92 -10.58
N ALA A 222 11.39 -20.58 -9.58
CA ALA A 222 11.87 -20.09 -8.30
C ALA A 222 12.66 -21.16 -7.52
N LEU A 223 12.21 -22.42 -7.55
CA LEU A 223 12.88 -23.56 -6.91
C LEU A 223 14.25 -23.82 -7.53
N ASN A 224 14.33 -23.87 -8.85
CA ASN A 224 15.59 -24.04 -9.58
C ASN A 224 16.57 -22.91 -9.27
N ARG A 225 16.07 -21.68 -9.21
CA ARG A 225 16.91 -20.53 -8.92
C ARG A 225 17.35 -20.48 -7.44
N ARG A 226 16.50 -20.88 -6.50
CA ARG A 226 16.88 -21.09 -5.09
C ARG A 226 18.03 -22.11 -4.98
N ASN A 227 17.91 -23.25 -5.67
CA ASN A 227 18.92 -24.30 -5.59
C ASN A 227 20.27 -23.82 -6.12
N LEU A 228 20.27 -23.04 -7.21
CA LEU A 228 21.49 -22.39 -7.69
C LEU A 228 22.10 -21.43 -6.65
N VAL A 229 21.29 -20.68 -5.91
CA VAL A 229 21.79 -19.82 -4.81
C VAL A 229 22.43 -20.65 -3.70
N LEU A 230 21.84 -21.81 -3.37
CA LEU A 230 22.41 -22.75 -2.40
C LEU A 230 23.74 -23.33 -2.91
N ASP A 231 23.85 -23.70 -4.18
CA ASP A 231 25.11 -24.17 -4.79
C ASP A 231 26.21 -23.09 -4.73
N ARG A 232 25.83 -21.81 -4.90
CA ARG A 232 26.75 -20.68 -4.78
C ARG A 232 27.23 -20.46 -3.35
N LEU A 233 26.35 -20.60 -2.37
CA LEU A 233 26.71 -20.55 -0.95
C LEU A 233 27.68 -21.68 -0.58
N GLU A 234 27.43 -22.91 -1.05
CA GLU A 234 28.33 -24.05 -0.85
C GLU A 234 29.69 -23.80 -1.51
N SER A 235 29.69 -23.38 -2.77
CA SER A 235 30.93 -23.10 -3.54
C SER A 235 31.76 -21.97 -2.93
N ASN A 236 31.12 -21.03 -2.24
CA ASN A 236 31.79 -19.94 -1.52
C ASN A 236 32.23 -20.33 -0.10
N GLY A 237 31.88 -21.53 0.37
CA GLY A 237 32.20 -22.02 1.71
C GLY A 237 31.31 -21.46 2.83
N ASP A 238 30.17 -20.84 2.49
CA ASP A 238 29.24 -20.27 3.46
C ASP A 238 28.39 -21.32 4.19
N ILE A 239 28.21 -22.49 3.56
CA ILE A 239 27.50 -23.66 4.07
C ILE A 239 28.23 -24.94 3.65
N SER A 240 28.02 -26.02 4.39
CA SER A 240 28.50 -27.37 4.06
C SER A 240 27.63 -28.03 2.99
N SER A 241 28.17 -29.06 2.33
CA SER A 241 27.43 -29.86 1.35
C SER A 241 26.18 -30.52 1.93
N ALA A 242 26.24 -30.95 3.19
CA ALA A 242 25.10 -31.52 3.89
C ALA A 242 23.98 -30.50 4.12
N GLU A 243 24.33 -29.26 4.49
CA GLU A 243 23.36 -28.16 4.63
C GLU A 243 22.75 -27.76 3.29
N ALA A 244 23.56 -27.69 2.22
CA ALA A 244 23.08 -27.41 0.88
C ALA A 244 22.05 -28.45 0.41
N GLN A 245 22.39 -29.74 0.53
CA GLN A 245 21.48 -30.84 0.15
C GLN A 245 20.19 -30.84 0.98
N ALA A 246 20.29 -30.61 2.30
CA ALA A 246 19.12 -30.54 3.17
C ALA A 246 18.21 -29.37 2.76
N ALA A 247 18.76 -28.18 2.54
CA ALA A 247 17.99 -26.99 2.14
C ALA A 247 17.39 -27.12 0.73
N GLN A 248 18.07 -27.81 -0.20
CA GLN A 248 17.57 -28.08 -1.55
C GLN A 248 16.38 -29.06 -1.53
N ALA A 249 16.36 -30.01 -0.59
CA ALA A 249 15.27 -30.97 -0.43
C ALA A 249 14.00 -30.34 0.18
N GLU A 250 14.10 -29.17 0.81
CA GLU A 250 12.92 -28.48 1.35
C GLU A 250 11.98 -28.01 0.23
N PRO A 251 10.65 -28.06 0.41
CA PRO A 251 9.71 -27.38 -0.48
C PRO A 251 9.88 -25.86 -0.36
N LEU A 252 9.34 -25.07 -1.31
CA LEU A 252 9.38 -23.61 -1.21
C LEU A 252 8.74 -23.09 0.09
N GLY A 253 7.73 -23.76 0.63
CA GLY A 253 7.16 -23.41 1.94
C GLY A 253 6.46 -22.06 1.98
N LEU A 254 5.88 -21.61 0.85
CA LEU A 254 5.20 -20.32 0.75
C LEU A 254 4.02 -20.23 1.73
N LYS A 255 3.92 -19.08 2.40
CA LYS A 255 2.77 -18.66 3.19
C LYS A 255 2.41 -17.26 2.72
N VAL A 256 1.75 -17.22 1.57
CA VAL A 256 1.50 -15.97 0.85
C VAL A 256 0.48 -15.13 1.62
N THR A 257 0.86 -13.92 1.98
CA THR A 257 -0.06 -12.91 2.51
C THR A 257 0.06 -11.63 1.73
N TYR A 258 -1.07 -11.02 1.41
CA TYR A 258 -1.11 -9.67 0.88
C TYR A 258 -1.47 -8.78 2.08
N PRO A 259 -0.53 -8.01 2.64
CA PRO A 259 -0.88 -7.01 3.63
C PRO A 259 -2.00 -6.14 3.05
N GLY A 260 -3.07 -5.92 3.82
CA GLY A 260 -4.13 -5.02 3.42
C GLY A 260 -3.52 -3.68 3.04
N ARG A 261 -4.03 -3.05 1.98
CA ARG A 261 -3.64 -1.69 1.57
C ARG A 261 -4.81 -0.74 1.72
N GLY A 262 -4.52 0.52 2.03
CA GLY A 262 -5.54 1.55 2.20
C GLY A 262 -6.59 1.17 3.24
N CYS A 263 -7.87 1.35 2.92
CA CYS A 263 -8.95 1.17 3.89
C CYS A 263 -9.18 -0.29 4.33
N GLU A 264 -8.72 -1.28 3.58
CA GLU A 264 -8.77 -2.69 4.04
C GLU A 264 -7.77 -2.95 5.18
N ALA A 265 -6.64 -2.22 5.19
CA ALA A 265 -5.64 -2.29 6.24
C ALA A 265 -6.08 -1.59 7.54
N ALA A 266 -7.10 -0.74 7.46
CA ALA A 266 -7.53 0.11 8.55
C ALA A 266 -8.00 -0.74 9.74
N THR A 267 -7.28 -0.62 10.86
CA THR A 267 -7.61 -1.34 12.10
C THR A 267 -8.73 -0.63 12.87
N GLY A 268 -9.28 -1.24 13.92
CA GLY A 268 -10.31 -0.60 14.76
C GLY A 268 -11.71 -0.50 14.14
N GLY A 269 -11.94 -1.01 12.92
CA GLY A 269 -13.23 -0.93 12.23
C GLY A 269 -13.44 0.41 11.56
N TRP A 270 -12.36 1.00 11.05
CA TRP A 270 -12.35 2.31 10.42
C TRP A 270 -12.41 2.22 8.90
N GLY A 271 -12.29 1.02 8.32
CA GLY A 271 -12.27 0.82 6.87
C GLY A 271 -13.47 1.46 6.14
N THR A 272 -14.69 1.36 6.68
CA THR A 272 -15.85 2.02 6.05
C THR A 272 -15.80 3.54 6.15
N TYR A 273 -15.31 4.09 7.26
CA TYR A 273 -15.11 5.54 7.39
C TYR A 273 -14.04 6.02 6.41
N CYS A 274 -12.91 5.31 6.37
CA CYS A 274 -11.82 5.53 5.44
C CYS A 274 -12.33 5.55 4.00
N ASP A 275 -13.09 4.53 3.58
CA ASP A 275 -13.66 4.43 2.23
C ASP A 275 -14.63 5.59 1.93
N ALA A 276 -15.44 6.01 2.90
CA ALA A 276 -16.31 7.17 2.74
C ALA A 276 -15.53 8.47 2.49
N VAL A 277 -14.41 8.68 3.21
CA VAL A 277 -13.52 9.83 3.00
C VAL A 277 -12.87 9.74 1.61
N LEU A 278 -12.39 8.57 1.20
CA LEU A 278 -11.81 8.37 -0.14
C LEU A 278 -12.80 8.76 -1.24
N ARG A 279 -14.03 8.25 -1.17
CA ARG A 279 -15.08 8.54 -2.14
C ARG A 279 -15.41 10.02 -2.19
N GLN A 280 -15.54 10.66 -1.03
CA GLN A 280 -15.80 12.09 -0.97
C GLN A 280 -14.69 12.89 -1.68
N LEU A 281 -13.42 12.60 -1.41
CA LEU A 281 -12.31 13.32 -2.03
C LEU A 281 -12.22 13.07 -3.55
N THR A 282 -12.58 11.87 -4.01
CA THR A 282 -12.71 11.54 -5.45
C THR A 282 -13.89 12.28 -6.09
N ASP A 283 -15.06 12.32 -5.43
CA ASP A 283 -16.26 12.99 -5.92
C ASP A 283 -16.06 14.51 -5.99
N ASP A 284 -15.38 15.08 -5.01
CA ASP A 284 -15.01 16.51 -4.93
C ASP A 284 -13.85 16.88 -5.88
N LYS A 285 -13.28 15.91 -6.62
CA LYS A 285 -12.17 16.09 -7.57
C LYS A 285 -10.92 16.71 -6.96
N LEU A 286 -10.67 16.44 -5.68
CA LEU A 286 -9.53 17.00 -4.94
C LEU A 286 -8.21 16.26 -5.22
N LEU A 287 -8.26 15.13 -5.92
CA LEU A 287 -7.13 14.21 -6.09
C LEU A 287 -6.76 13.94 -7.55
N GLY A 288 -7.49 14.54 -8.48
CA GLY A 288 -7.32 14.30 -9.91
C GLY A 288 -8.66 14.28 -10.63
N ASN A 289 -8.60 14.40 -11.96
CA ASN A 289 -9.75 14.32 -12.84
C ASN A 289 -9.95 12.91 -13.39
N THR A 290 -8.91 12.08 -13.35
CA THR A 290 -8.91 10.70 -13.81
C THR A 290 -8.59 9.72 -12.69
N ALA A 291 -9.06 8.47 -12.81
CA ALA A 291 -8.75 7.41 -11.84
C ALA A 291 -7.24 7.17 -11.68
N ALA A 292 -6.45 7.41 -12.73
CA ALA A 292 -4.99 7.26 -12.68
C ALA A 292 -4.33 8.39 -11.87
N GLU A 293 -4.78 9.63 -12.02
CA GLU A 293 -4.33 10.78 -11.22
C GLU A 293 -4.74 10.60 -9.76
N GLU A 294 -5.99 10.21 -9.50
CA GLU A 294 -6.49 9.95 -8.15
C GLU A 294 -5.66 8.85 -7.45
N ALA A 295 -5.41 7.72 -8.14
CA ALA A 295 -4.58 6.66 -7.61
C ALA A 295 -3.13 7.13 -7.36
N ALA A 296 -2.57 7.96 -8.24
CA ALA A 296 -1.23 8.53 -8.07
C ALA A 296 -1.16 9.46 -6.85
N ALA A 297 -2.12 10.37 -6.70
CA ALA A 297 -2.21 11.28 -5.56
C ALA A 297 -2.30 10.51 -4.24
N TRP A 298 -3.15 9.48 -4.18
CA TRP A 298 -3.27 8.63 -3.00
C TRP A 298 -2.01 7.85 -2.66
N THR A 299 -1.40 7.20 -3.66
CA THR A 299 -0.35 6.20 -3.41
C THR A 299 1.06 6.77 -3.39
N ARG A 300 1.25 7.98 -3.95
CA ARG A 300 2.56 8.62 -4.16
C ARG A 300 2.57 10.11 -3.84
N GLY A 301 1.41 10.71 -3.55
CA GLY A 301 1.31 12.15 -3.32
C GLY A 301 1.82 12.64 -1.97
N GLY A 302 2.14 11.75 -1.02
CA GLY A 302 2.60 12.13 0.32
C GLY A 302 1.58 12.95 1.10
N LEU A 303 0.28 12.67 0.91
CA LEU A 303 -0.79 13.46 1.51
C LEU A 303 -0.94 13.13 3.00
N GLU A 304 -1.11 14.16 3.82
CA GLU A 304 -1.61 14.01 5.18
C GLU A 304 -3.08 14.46 5.23
N ILE A 305 -3.98 13.54 5.58
CA ILE A 305 -5.43 13.79 5.55
C ILE A 305 -5.98 13.72 6.96
N GLN A 306 -6.22 14.90 7.52
CA GLN A 306 -6.81 15.06 8.83
C GLN A 306 -8.34 14.96 8.75
N THR A 307 -8.92 13.98 9.44
CA THR A 307 -10.37 13.75 9.48
C THR A 307 -10.98 14.17 10.82
N PRO A 308 -12.28 14.46 10.89
CA PRO A 308 -12.97 14.72 12.17
C PRO A 308 -13.30 13.44 12.96
N LEU A 309 -12.83 12.25 12.53
CA LEU A 309 -13.12 10.99 13.21
C LEU A 309 -12.67 11.05 14.67
N VAL A 310 -13.55 10.66 15.58
CA VAL A 310 -13.25 10.51 17.00
C VAL A 310 -13.15 9.01 17.31
N PRO A 311 -11.96 8.46 17.62
CA PRO A 311 -11.79 7.01 17.78
C PRO A 311 -12.73 6.38 18.81
N ALA A 312 -13.01 7.08 19.90
CA ALA A 312 -13.96 6.63 20.92
C ALA A 312 -15.40 6.53 20.38
N ALA A 313 -15.85 7.53 19.62
CA ALA A 313 -17.17 7.53 19.00
C ALA A 313 -17.30 6.40 17.97
N GLN A 314 -16.26 6.18 17.16
CA GLN A 314 -16.23 5.10 16.17
C GLN A 314 -16.33 3.72 16.82
N ARG A 315 -15.59 3.48 17.92
CA ARG A 315 -15.69 2.24 18.69
C ARG A 315 -17.10 2.04 19.27
N ALA A 316 -17.68 3.08 19.86
CA ALA A 316 -19.03 3.01 20.44
C ALA A 316 -20.11 2.76 19.36
N ALA A 317 -20.04 3.48 18.23
CA ALA A 317 -20.95 3.31 17.11
C ALA A 317 -20.90 1.88 16.54
N ARG A 318 -19.70 1.32 16.37
CA ARG A 318 -19.51 -0.07 15.91
C ARG A 318 -20.03 -1.09 16.91
N ALA A 319 -19.79 -0.89 18.21
CA ALA A 319 -20.33 -1.75 19.25
C ALA A 319 -21.86 -1.75 19.25
N ALA A 320 -22.49 -0.57 19.14
CA ALA A 320 -23.93 -0.43 19.05
C ALA A 320 -24.51 -1.12 17.80
N ALA A 321 -23.86 -0.97 16.64
CA ALA A 321 -24.26 -1.65 15.41
C ALA A 321 -24.22 -3.19 15.57
N ARG A 322 -23.13 -3.72 16.14
CA ARG A 322 -22.94 -5.16 16.34
C ARG A 322 -23.82 -5.78 17.41
N ALA A 323 -24.22 -5.00 18.41
CA ALA A 323 -25.15 -5.45 19.43
C ALA A 323 -26.55 -5.78 18.85
N HIS A 324 -26.94 -5.11 17.75
CA HIS A 324 -28.25 -5.30 17.12
C HIS A 324 -28.20 -6.19 15.88
N VAL A 325 -27.13 -6.09 15.08
CA VAL A 325 -26.96 -6.88 13.87
C VAL A 325 -25.58 -7.52 13.89
N PRO A 326 -25.45 -8.84 14.05
CA PRO A 326 -24.15 -9.52 14.00
C PRO A 326 -23.47 -9.30 12.64
N ALA A 327 -22.13 -9.24 12.60
CA ALA A 327 -21.38 -8.99 11.37
C ALA A 327 -21.71 -10.00 10.25
N GLN A 328 -21.93 -11.27 10.61
CA GLN A 328 -22.24 -12.36 9.67
C GLN A 328 -23.68 -12.32 9.13
N HIS A 329 -24.55 -11.49 9.68
CA HIS A 329 -25.94 -11.41 9.24
C HIS A 329 -26.04 -10.87 7.80
N ARG A 330 -27.10 -11.25 7.05
CA ARG A 330 -27.28 -10.80 5.65
C ARG A 330 -27.45 -9.28 5.52
N ALA A 331 -28.04 -8.64 6.53
CA ALA A 331 -28.17 -7.19 6.64
C ALA A 331 -27.01 -6.59 7.46
N SER A 332 -26.77 -5.28 7.31
CA SER A 332 -25.84 -4.54 8.17
C SER A 332 -26.61 -3.44 8.91
N ALA A 333 -26.30 -3.24 10.18
CA ALA A 333 -26.62 -1.99 10.85
C ALA A 333 -25.61 -0.92 10.41
N VAL A 334 -26.05 0.33 10.33
CA VAL A 334 -25.24 1.51 10.00
C VAL A 334 -25.49 2.55 11.09
N VAL A 335 -24.42 3.12 11.63
CA VAL A 335 -24.47 4.17 12.65
C VAL A 335 -23.56 5.32 12.21
N ALA A 336 -24.14 6.49 12.01
CA ALA A 336 -23.40 7.72 11.76
C ALA A 336 -23.53 8.66 12.98
N VAL A 337 -22.41 9.23 13.42
CA VAL A 337 -22.36 10.23 14.48
C VAL A 337 -21.87 11.53 13.88
N VAL A 338 -22.71 12.55 13.94
CA VAL A 338 -22.45 13.86 13.33
C VAL A 338 -22.42 14.92 14.42
N LYS A 339 -21.40 15.80 14.37
CA LYS A 339 -21.32 16.95 15.26
C LYS A 339 -22.35 18.00 14.85
N PRO A 340 -23.32 18.36 15.73
CA PRO A 340 -24.31 19.39 15.41
C PRO A 340 -23.65 20.73 15.11
N GLY A 341 -24.23 21.50 14.18
CA GLY A 341 -23.75 22.82 13.77
C GLY A 341 -22.56 22.82 12.78
N THR A 342 -21.75 21.77 12.73
CA THR A 342 -20.64 21.68 11.76
C THR A 342 -20.86 20.66 10.64
N GLY A 343 -21.74 19.68 10.85
CA GLY A 343 -21.94 18.58 9.90
C GLY A 343 -20.78 17.59 9.85
N GLN A 344 -19.76 17.74 10.71
CA GLN A 344 -18.61 16.85 10.74
C GLN A 344 -19.00 15.45 11.19
N VAL A 345 -18.63 14.43 10.40
CA VAL A 345 -18.88 13.02 10.71
C VAL A 345 -17.79 12.52 11.66
N ALA A 346 -18.11 12.43 12.95
CA ALA A 346 -17.20 11.95 14.00
C ALA A 346 -17.09 10.42 14.04
N ALA A 347 -18.09 9.71 13.51
CA ALA A 347 -18.05 8.26 13.31
C ALA A 347 -18.98 7.83 12.17
N LEU A 348 -18.56 6.81 11.43
CA LEU A 348 -19.38 6.08 10.46
C LEU A 348 -19.05 4.59 10.58
N ALA A 349 -19.93 3.84 11.22
CA ALA A 349 -19.70 2.46 11.58
C ALA A 349 -20.78 1.54 11.00
N LEU A 350 -20.34 0.37 10.54
CA LEU A 350 -21.19 -0.74 10.14
C LEU A 350 -21.06 -1.85 11.16
N SER A 351 -22.06 -2.73 11.22
CA SER A 351 -21.88 -3.99 11.96
C SER A 351 -20.89 -4.93 11.26
N LYS A 352 -20.87 -4.90 9.92
CA LYS A 352 -19.89 -5.61 9.07
C LYS A 352 -18.52 -4.94 9.12
N ASP A 353 -17.48 -5.73 8.93
CA ASP A 353 -16.13 -5.20 8.68
C ASP A 353 -15.99 -4.73 7.23
N PHE A 354 -15.02 -3.87 6.97
CA PHE A 354 -14.69 -3.48 5.60
C PHE A 354 -13.88 -4.57 4.91
N GLY A 355 -14.11 -4.79 3.62
CA GLY A 355 -13.38 -5.74 2.78
C GLY A 355 -14.25 -6.87 2.22
N SER A 356 -13.60 -7.89 1.67
CA SER A 356 -14.24 -9.02 1.00
C SER A 356 -14.37 -10.27 1.90
N GLY A 357 -15.44 -11.04 1.71
CA GLY A 357 -15.69 -12.32 2.39
C GLY A 357 -16.73 -12.28 3.52
N PRO A 358 -16.92 -13.41 4.24
CA PRO A 358 -17.96 -13.55 5.26
C PRO A 358 -17.84 -12.51 6.37
N GLY A 359 -18.93 -11.80 6.63
CA GLY A 359 -18.99 -10.77 7.68
C GLY A 359 -18.37 -9.43 7.29
N LYS A 360 -17.91 -9.28 6.04
CA LYS A 360 -17.34 -8.05 5.50
C LYS A 360 -18.18 -7.44 4.37
N THR A 361 -17.96 -6.17 4.05
CA THR A 361 -18.54 -5.50 2.89
C THR A 361 -17.70 -4.28 2.45
N GLU A 362 -17.62 -4.07 1.14
CA GLU A 362 -17.08 -2.85 0.51
C GLU A 362 -18.20 -1.96 -0.06
N LEU A 363 -19.45 -2.34 0.16
CA LEU A 363 -20.59 -1.53 -0.27
C LEU A 363 -20.66 -0.26 0.59
N PRO A 364 -20.92 0.91 0.00
CA PRO A 364 -21.00 2.18 0.71
C PRO A 364 -22.30 2.32 1.50
N LEU A 365 -22.68 1.36 2.35
CA LEU A 365 -24.01 1.31 2.97
C LEU A 365 -24.35 2.55 3.83
N GLY A 366 -23.35 3.31 4.27
CA GLY A 366 -23.54 4.55 5.03
C GLY A 366 -23.61 5.84 4.20
N THR A 367 -23.27 5.78 2.92
CA THR A 367 -23.23 6.95 2.01
C THR A 367 -23.99 6.70 0.70
N ALA A 368 -24.42 5.47 0.44
CA ALA A 368 -25.20 5.10 -0.72
C ALA A 368 -26.60 5.75 -0.68
N PRO A 369 -27.14 6.15 -1.84
CA PRO A 369 -28.55 6.50 -1.95
C PRO A 369 -29.43 5.33 -1.50
N VAL A 370 -30.36 5.61 -0.59
CA VAL A 370 -31.38 4.65 -0.13
C VAL A 370 -32.77 5.07 -0.60
N THR A 371 -33.65 4.10 -0.82
CA THR A 371 -35.04 4.34 -1.21
C THR A 371 -35.88 4.73 0.01
N GLY A 372 -36.06 6.04 0.20
CA GLY A 372 -37.07 6.61 1.08
C GLY A 372 -36.71 6.58 2.59
N PRO A 373 -36.55 7.73 3.26
CA PRO A 373 -36.21 7.80 4.69
C PRO A 373 -37.36 7.38 5.64
N GLY A 374 -38.51 6.97 5.10
CA GLY A 374 -39.70 6.64 5.86
C GLY A 374 -40.16 7.79 6.76
N SER A 375 -40.65 7.45 7.96
CA SER A 375 -41.19 8.45 8.89
C SER A 375 -40.14 9.43 9.45
N THR A 376 -38.84 9.18 9.28
CA THR A 376 -37.80 10.12 9.75
C THR A 376 -37.87 11.46 9.01
N MET A 377 -38.46 11.51 7.81
CA MET A 377 -38.69 12.74 7.04
C MET A 377 -39.71 13.68 7.69
N LYS A 378 -40.60 13.18 8.57
CA LYS A 378 -41.62 14.01 9.24
C LYS A 378 -40.99 15.13 10.09
N LEU A 379 -39.75 14.94 10.54
CA LEU A 379 -39.00 15.95 11.30
C LEU A 379 -38.81 17.24 10.50
N PHE A 380 -38.65 17.18 9.17
CA PHE A 380 -38.48 18.37 8.34
C PHE A 380 -39.80 19.14 8.17
N THR A 381 -40.93 18.44 8.02
CA THR A 381 -42.26 19.07 8.04
C THR A 381 -42.54 19.74 9.38
N LEU A 382 -42.19 19.07 10.48
CA LEU A 382 -42.29 19.64 11.82
C LEU A 382 -41.41 20.89 11.98
N ALA A 383 -40.15 20.82 11.54
CA ALA A 383 -39.23 21.95 11.58
C ALA A 383 -39.77 23.14 10.79
N ARG A 384 -40.40 22.90 9.63
CA ARG A 384 -41.07 23.94 8.86
C ARG A 384 -42.25 24.55 9.61
N ALA A 385 -43.12 23.73 10.21
CA ALA A 385 -44.27 24.22 10.98
C ALA A 385 -43.82 25.11 12.16
N VAL A 386 -42.79 24.70 12.89
CA VAL A 386 -42.20 25.50 13.97
C VAL A 386 -41.60 26.80 13.43
N SER A 387 -40.89 26.76 12.29
CA SER A 387 -40.35 27.96 11.63
C SER A 387 -41.43 28.94 11.18
N ASP A 388 -42.63 28.45 10.88
CA ASP A 388 -43.78 29.26 10.50
C ASP A 388 -44.56 29.79 11.72
N GLY A 389 -44.06 29.54 12.93
CA GLY A 389 -44.68 29.98 14.17
C GLY A 389 -45.90 29.17 14.58
N ILE A 390 -46.12 27.99 13.99
CA ILE A 390 -47.23 27.10 14.37
C ILE A 390 -46.94 26.51 15.76
N PRO A 391 -47.78 26.75 16.77
CA PRO A 391 -47.55 26.21 18.11
C PRO A 391 -47.59 24.68 18.11
N LEU A 392 -46.69 24.03 18.85
CA LEU A 392 -46.68 22.57 18.98
C LEU A 392 -47.95 22.00 19.64
N THR A 393 -48.71 22.85 20.35
CA THR A 393 -50.02 22.54 20.93
C THR A 393 -51.16 22.54 19.90
N THR A 394 -50.91 22.98 18.66
CA THR A 394 -51.91 22.97 17.58
C THR A 394 -52.46 21.58 17.40
N VAL A 395 -53.79 21.46 17.47
CA VAL A 395 -54.50 20.20 17.32
C VAL A 395 -54.82 20.00 15.84
N LEU A 396 -54.34 18.87 15.31
CA LEU A 396 -54.62 18.43 13.95
C LEU A 396 -55.83 17.48 13.95
N PRO A 397 -56.69 17.56 12.93
CA PRO A 397 -57.76 16.59 12.77
C PRO A 397 -57.15 15.21 12.53
N GLY A 398 -57.55 14.24 13.36
CA GLY A 398 -57.14 12.85 13.17
C GLY A 398 -58.14 12.07 12.30
N GLY A 399 -57.68 10.99 11.68
CA GLY A 399 -58.53 10.13 10.85
C GLY A 399 -57.93 8.75 10.58
N THR A 400 -58.74 7.85 10.03
CA THR A 400 -58.31 6.52 9.54
C THR A 400 -57.64 6.58 8.17
N SER A 401 -57.95 7.62 7.39
CA SER A 401 -57.30 7.92 6.12
C SER A 401 -57.17 9.43 5.90
N TYR A 402 -56.18 9.82 5.10
CA TYR A 402 -55.99 11.18 4.63
C TYR A 402 -55.78 11.18 3.12
N THR A 403 -56.60 11.94 2.39
CA THR A 403 -56.43 12.15 0.95
C THR A 403 -55.81 13.52 0.75
N ALA A 404 -54.56 13.54 0.32
CA ALA A 404 -53.87 14.79 0.08
C ALA A 404 -54.42 15.46 -1.18
N GLN A 405 -54.68 16.77 -1.09
CA GLN A 405 -55.10 17.58 -2.24
C GLN A 405 -53.90 18.09 -3.06
N ALA A 406 -52.76 18.32 -2.41
CA ALA A 406 -51.59 18.98 -3.00
C ALA A 406 -50.43 18.02 -3.34
N VAL A 407 -50.53 16.73 -3.02
CA VAL A 407 -49.52 15.72 -3.38
C VAL A 407 -50.18 14.46 -3.93
N LYS A 408 -49.43 13.73 -4.77
CA LYS A 408 -49.90 12.48 -5.36
C LYS A 408 -50.17 11.45 -4.26
N ASN A 409 -51.43 11.01 -4.17
CA ASN A 409 -51.83 9.95 -3.26
C ASN A 409 -51.21 8.61 -3.68
N PRO A 410 -50.98 7.68 -2.73
CA PRO A 410 -50.52 6.33 -3.04
C PRO A 410 -51.53 5.59 -3.94
N ALA A 411 -51.12 4.45 -4.51
CA ALA A 411 -52.00 3.63 -5.36
C ALA A 411 -53.29 3.18 -4.66
N SER A 412 -53.29 3.10 -3.32
CA SER A 412 -54.47 2.86 -2.48
C SER A 412 -55.47 4.01 -2.43
N GLY A 413 -55.16 5.17 -3.04
CA GLY A 413 -56.03 6.35 -3.10
C GLY A 413 -55.96 7.28 -1.88
N SER A 414 -55.43 6.82 -0.74
CA SER A 414 -55.25 7.64 0.47
C SER A 414 -54.13 7.12 1.37
N PHE A 415 -53.61 8.00 2.23
CA PHE A 415 -52.63 7.68 3.27
C PHE A 415 -53.32 7.09 4.50
N HIS A 416 -52.67 6.15 5.19
CA HIS A 416 -53.19 5.50 6.38
C HIS A 416 -52.12 5.39 7.48
N ASN A 417 -52.56 5.34 8.74
CA ASN A 417 -51.68 5.02 9.88
C ASN A 417 -51.27 3.53 9.84
N TYR A 418 -50.06 3.23 10.32
CA TYR A 418 -49.49 1.87 10.27
C TYR A 418 -50.35 0.82 10.99
N ASN A 419 -50.94 1.17 12.13
CA ASN A 419 -51.78 0.28 12.94
C ASN A 419 -53.28 0.32 12.57
N THR A 420 -53.63 0.95 11.44
CA THR A 420 -55.01 1.19 10.94
C THR A 420 -56.00 1.80 11.96
N SER A 421 -55.51 2.23 13.12
CA SER A 421 -56.34 2.80 14.17
C SER A 421 -56.64 4.27 13.85
N PRO A 422 -57.90 4.73 14.04
CA PRO A 422 -58.22 6.14 13.90
C PRO A 422 -57.32 6.95 14.84
N ALA A 423 -56.68 7.99 14.33
CA ALA A 423 -56.18 9.04 15.20
C ALA A 423 -57.39 9.87 15.65
N SER A 424 -57.57 10.08 16.95
CA SER A 424 -58.39 11.20 17.43
C SER A 424 -57.70 12.51 17.08
N ASN A 425 -58.38 13.64 17.24
CA ASN A 425 -57.72 14.93 17.16
C ASN A 425 -56.54 14.96 18.14
N VAL A 426 -55.34 15.26 17.63
CA VAL A 426 -54.08 15.17 18.37
C VAL A 426 -53.25 16.42 18.14
N SER A 427 -52.53 16.85 19.18
CA SER A 427 -51.53 17.91 19.02
C SER A 427 -50.39 17.49 18.09
N ILE A 428 -49.70 18.46 17.51
CA ILE A 428 -48.46 18.22 16.74
C ILE A 428 -47.44 17.42 17.56
N VAL A 429 -47.31 17.69 18.87
CA VAL A 429 -46.46 16.89 19.78
C VAL A 429 -46.87 15.42 19.76
N GLN A 430 -48.15 15.13 20.00
CA GLN A 430 -48.66 13.75 20.04
C GLN A 430 -48.53 13.05 18.68
N ALA A 431 -48.83 13.75 17.58
CA ALA A 431 -48.71 13.23 16.22
C ALA A 431 -47.25 12.86 15.90
N THR A 432 -46.30 13.70 16.28
CA THR A 432 -44.86 13.46 16.10
C THR A 432 -44.38 12.30 16.96
N THR A 433 -44.70 12.30 18.25
CA THR A 433 -44.28 11.23 19.19
C THR A 433 -44.78 9.85 18.75
N ARG A 434 -45.99 9.79 18.19
CA ARG A 434 -46.60 8.54 17.71
C ARG A 434 -46.28 8.22 16.25
N SER A 435 -45.58 9.11 15.55
CA SER A 435 -45.29 9.01 14.12
C SER A 435 -46.55 8.74 13.27
N LEU A 436 -47.60 9.54 13.47
CA LEU A 436 -48.85 9.41 12.69
C LEU A 436 -48.66 9.86 11.24
N ASN A 437 -49.40 9.25 10.31
CA ASN A 437 -49.34 9.50 8.88
C ASN A 437 -50.49 10.38 8.38
N THR A 438 -51.67 10.28 9.01
CA THR A 438 -52.91 10.96 8.60
C THR A 438 -53.11 12.32 9.26
#